data_AF-A0A349Z1Y1-F1
#
_entry.id   AF-A0A349Z1Y1-F1
#
_cell.length_a   1.000
_cell.length_b   1.000
_cell.length_c   1.000
_cell.angle_alpha   90.00
_cell.angle_beta   90.00
_cell.angle_gamma   90.00
#
_symmetry.space_group_name_H-M   'P 1'
#
loop_
_entity.id
_entity.type
_entity.pdbx_description
1 polymer ?
#
loop_
_entity_poly.entity_id
_entity_poly.type
_entity_poly.pdbx_seq_one_letter_code
_entity_poly.pdbx_strand_id
1 'polypeptide(L)'
;MAKKVTASDMPSTDFIDSAEILGQLIKAKRTELGIKLADCVALCGIGINTLSRIENGNANCTLAAVFSVLNGLGITLTSTALTPTADSSSEKEWV
;
A
#
# COMPACT_ATOMS: atom_id res chain seq x y z
N MET A 1 12.36 11.51 22.11
CA MET A 1 12.34 10.06 22.44
C MET A 1 11.76 9.31 21.26
N ALA A 2 12.50 8.38 20.64
CA ALA A 2 12.09 7.69 19.42
C ALA A 2 11.18 6.51 19.77
N LYS A 3 9.90 6.57 19.37
CA LYS A 3 8.94 5.49 19.55
C LYS A 3 9.35 4.32 18.66
N LYS A 4 9.78 3.21 19.27
CA LYS A 4 10.24 1.99 18.58
C LYS A 4 9.09 1.41 17.75
N VAL A 5 9.36 1.08 16.50
CA VAL A 5 8.39 0.47 15.58
C VAL A 5 8.26 -1.00 15.99
N THR A 6 7.19 -1.33 16.70
CA THR A 6 6.81 -2.72 17.00
C THR A 6 6.06 -3.27 15.79
N ALA A 7 6.48 -4.43 15.28
CA ALA A 7 5.76 -5.12 14.20
C ALA A 7 4.29 -5.31 14.62
N SER A 8 3.37 -4.71 13.86
CA SER A 8 1.95 -4.95 14.08
C SER A 8 1.59 -6.34 13.56
N ASP A 9 0.72 -7.05 14.27
CA ASP A 9 0.26 -8.39 13.89
C ASP A 9 -0.29 -8.36 12.45
N MET A 10 0.23 -9.25 11.60
CA MET A 10 -0.22 -9.36 10.22
C MET A 10 -1.68 -9.84 10.24
N PRO A 11 -2.61 -9.16 9.57
CA PRO A 11 -4.02 -9.51 9.69
C PRO A 11 -4.22 -10.96 9.26
N SER A 12 -4.83 -11.78 10.13
CA SER A 12 -5.02 -13.23 9.94
C SER A 12 -6.12 -13.57 8.92
N THR A 13 -6.47 -12.63 8.04
CA THR A 13 -7.55 -12.76 7.06
C THR A 13 -6.96 -12.90 5.66
N ASP A 14 -7.50 -13.85 4.89
CA ASP A 14 -7.09 -14.11 3.51
C ASP A 14 -7.56 -13.02 2.53
N PHE A 15 -8.47 -12.14 2.95
CA PHE A 15 -9.13 -11.16 2.09
C PHE A 15 -9.14 -9.75 2.68
N ILE A 16 -8.95 -8.76 1.81
CA ILE A 16 -9.11 -7.34 2.14
C ILE A 16 -10.56 -6.94 1.85
N ASP A 17 -11.46 -7.16 2.82
CA ASP A 17 -12.89 -6.81 2.67
C ASP A 17 -13.21 -5.38 3.14
N SER A 18 -12.35 -4.79 3.98
CA SER A 18 -12.61 -3.52 4.66
C SER A 18 -11.38 -2.61 4.72
N ALA A 19 -11.61 -1.30 4.84
CA ALA A 19 -10.54 -0.30 4.97
C ALA A 19 -9.66 -0.54 6.21
N GLU A 20 -10.20 -1.09 7.29
CA GLU A 20 -9.45 -1.47 8.49
C GLU A 20 -8.43 -2.56 8.21
N ILE A 21 -8.81 -3.63 7.51
CA ILE A 21 -7.90 -4.73 7.12
C ILE A 21 -6.78 -4.19 6.22
N LEU A 22 -7.13 -3.35 5.24
CA LEU A 22 -6.14 -2.72 4.36
C LEU A 22 -5.17 -1.82 5.14
N GLY A 23 -5.69 -1.03 6.08
CA GLY A 23 -4.90 -0.18 6.97
C GLY A 23 -3.94 -0.98 7.85
N GLN A 24 -4.40 -2.09 8.41
CA GLN A 24 -3.58 -3.02 9.18
C GLN A 24 -2.48 -3.65 8.34
N LEU A 25 -2.77 -4.07 7.09
CA LEU A 25 -1.78 -4.61 6.17
C LEU A 25 -0.67 -3.59 5.85
N ILE A 26 -1.05 -2.35 5.53
CA ILE A 26 -0.11 -1.26 5.25
C ILE A 26 0.78 -1.00 6.48
N LYS A 27 0.16 -0.94 7.67
CA LYS A 27 0.87 -0.72 8.93
C LYS A 27 1.84 -1.86 9.22
N ALA A 28 1.41 -3.12 9.07
CA ALA A 28 2.25 -4.30 9.24
C ALA A 28 3.47 -4.23 8.32
N LYS A 29 3.27 -3.99 7.02
CA LYS A 29 4.36 -3.85 6.03
C LYS A 29 5.32 -2.71 6.36
N ARG A 30 4.80 -1.53 6.73
CA ARG A 30 5.66 -0.42 7.18
C ARG A 30 6.49 -0.80 8.40
N THR A 31 5.89 -1.52 9.35
CA THR A 31 6.58 -1.94 10.57
C THR A 31 7.58 -3.06 10.35
N GLU A 32 7.32 -3.99 9.45
CA GLU A 32 8.28 -5.03 9.00
C GLU A 32 9.52 -4.38 8.38
N LEU A 33 9.33 -3.34 7.56
CA LEU A 33 10.42 -2.60 6.93
C LEU A 33 11.18 -1.68 7.91
N GLY A 34 10.70 -1.52 9.15
CA GLY A 34 11.31 -0.64 10.15
C GLY A 34 11.22 0.85 9.82
N ILE A 35 10.35 1.24 8.89
CA ILE A 35 10.23 2.62 8.39
C ILE A 35 9.33 3.42 9.35
N LYS A 36 9.74 4.64 9.70
CA LYS A 36 8.91 5.54 10.52
C LYS A 36 7.78 6.10 9.67
N LEU A 37 6.70 6.52 10.34
CA LEU A 37 5.55 7.13 9.67
C LEU A 37 5.96 8.35 8.83
N ALA A 38 6.86 9.19 9.34
CA ALA A 38 7.38 10.38 8.66
C ALA A 38 8.19 10.05 7.38
N ASP A 39 9.06 9.05 7.45
CA ASP A 39 9.83 8.61 6.29
C ASP A 39 8.93 7.97 5.23
N CYS A 40 7.95 7.17 5.66
CA CYS A 40 6.99 6.54 4.77
C CYS A 40 6.15 7.58 4.01
N VAL A 41 5.65 8.62 4.67
CA VAL A 41 4.91 9.67 3.96
C VAL A 41 5.78 10.51 3.03
N ALA A 42 7.07 10.71 3.35
CA ALA A 42 7.99 11.39 2.45
C ALA A 42 8.24 10.57 1.18
N LEU A 43 8.33 9.25 1.31
CA LEU A 43 8.44 8.33 0.17
C LEU A 43 7.16 8.27 -0.67
N CYS A 44 6.00 8.27 -0.01
CA CYS A 44 4.70 8.12 -0.68
C CYS A 44 4.11 9.46 -1.16
N GLY A 45 4.68 10.60 -0.78
CA GLY A 45 4.22 11.94 -1.16
C GLY A 45 2.86 12.33 -0.57
N ILE A 46 2.51 11.84 0.63
CA ILE A 46 1.22 12.10 1.29
C ILE A 46 1.39 12.83 2.63
N GLY A 47 0.29 13.26 3.25
CA GLY A 47 0.31 13.85 4.59
C GLY A 47 0.43 12.81 5.71
N ILE A 48 1.16 13.13 6.79
CA ILE A 48 1.27 12.29 8.01
C ILE A 48 -0.10 11.91 8.57
N ASN A 49 -1.02 12.88 8.63
CA ASN A 49 -2.40 12.65 9.09
C ASN A 49 -3.16 11.68 8.17
N THR A 50 -2.90 11.74 6.86
CA THR A 50 -3.53 10.85 5.88
C THR A 50 -3.04 9.43 6.08
N LEU A 51 -1.73 9.19 6.20
CA LEU A 51 -1.19 7.86 6.46
C LEU A 51 -1.71 7.29 7.78
N SER A 52 -1.72 8.10 8.84
CA SER A 52 -2.24 7.69 10.15
C SER A 52 -3.73 7.31 10.08
N ARG A 53 -4.54 8.04 9.31
CA ARG A 53 -5.96 7.71 9.10
C ARG A 53 -6.13 6.42 8.30
N ILE A 54 -5.32 6.21 7.27
CA ILE A 54 -5.31 4.98 6.47
C ILE A 54 -4.93 3.78 7.35
N GLU A 55 -3.85 3.86 8.12
CA GLU A 55 -3.39 2.77 9.01
C GLU A 55 -4.38 2.41 10.12
N ASN A 56 -5.23 3.36 10.52
CA ASN A 56 -6.31 3.13 11.48
C ASN A 56 -7.64 2.76 10.81
N GLY A 57 -7.68 2.56 9.49
CA GLY A 57 -8.87 2.07 8.80
C GLY A 57 -9.99 3.08 8.59
N ASN A 58 -9.68 4.38 8.60
CA ASN A 58 -10.69 5.41 8.39
C ASN A 58 -11.30 5.31 6.98
N ALA A 59 -12.62 5.13 6.90
CA ALA A 59 -13.35 5.00 5.63
C ALA A 59 -13.32 6.27 4.74
N ASN A 60 -13.02 7.44 5.31
CA ASN A 60 -12.97 8.71 4.55
C ASN A 60 -11.60 9.00 3.88
N CYS A 61 -10.75 7.98 3.72
CA CYS A 61 -9.46 8.16 3.04
C CYS A 61 -9.64 8.13 1.52
N THR A 62 -8.94 9.01 0.81
CA THR A 62 -8.97 9.02 -0.65
C THR A 62 -8.27 7.79 -1.22
N LEU A 63 -8.91 7.13 -2.18
CA LEU A 63 -8.35 5.98 -2.91
C LEU A 63 -6.94 6.27 -3.44
N ALA A 64 -6.73 7.46 -4.02
CA ALA A 64 -5.45 7.90 -4.53
C ALA A 64 -4.33 7.86 -3.47
N ALA A 65 -4.61 8.30 -2.24
CA ALA A 65 -3.63 8.28 -1.16
C ALA A 65 -3.29 6.84 -0.74
N VAL A 66 -4.28 5.94 -0.74
CA VAL A 66 -4.08 4.53 -0.46
C VAL A 66 -3.19 3.90 -1.53
N PHE A 67 -3.46 4.15 -2.81
CA PHE A 67 -2.63 3.64 -3.91
C PHE A 67 -1.21 4.20 -3.89
N SER A 68 -1.01 5.49 -3.59
CA SER A 68 0.33 6.05 -3.43
C SER A 68 1.13 5.35 -2.34
N VAL A 69 0.48 5.02 -1.22
CA VAL A 69 1.10 4.30 -0.10
C VAL A 69 1.41 2.86 -0.51
N LEU A 70 0.45 2.14 -1.09
CA LEU A 70 0.67 0.78 -1.59
C LEU A 70 1.85 0.73 -2.56
N ASN A 71 1.91 1.64 -3.52
CA ASN A 71 3.02 1.73 -4.47
C ASN A 71 4.35 2.08 -3.78
N GLY A 72 4.34 3.00 -2.82
CA GLY A 72 5.53 3.37 -2.04
C GLY A 72 6.07 2.24 -1.15
N LEU A 73 5.20 1.35 -0.68
CA LEU A 73 5.58 0.14 0.06
C LEU A 73 5.84 -1.08 -0.85
N GLY A 74 5.63 -0.96 -2.17
CA GLY A 74 5.79 -2.06 -3.12
C GLY A 74 4.67 -3.13 -3.06
N ILE A 75 3.50 -2.78 -2.53
CA ILE A 75 2.33 -3.68 -2.46
C ILE A 75 1.54 -3.54 -3.77
N THR A 76 1.44 -4.63 -4.52
CA THR A 76 0.67 -4.67 -5.79
C THR A 76 -0.66 -5.35 -5.57
N LEU A 77 -1.76 -4.70 -5.95
CA LEU A 77 -3.09 -5.32 -5.97
C LEU A 77 -3.29 -6.02 -7.30
N THR A 78 -3.56 -7.31 -7.27
CA THR A 78 -3.83 -8.13 -8.46
C THR A 78 -5.23 -8.71 -8.38
N SER A 79 -5.94 -8.74 -9.51
CA SER A 79 -7.23 -9.42 -9.61
C SER A 79 -7.11 -10.58 -10.57
N THR A 80 -7.64 -11.74 -10.19
CA THR A 80 -7.69 -12.94 -11.05
C THR A 80 -8.53 -12.72 -12.32
N ALA A 81 -9.47 -11.77 -12.29
CA ALA A 81 -10.32 -11.44 -13.43
C ALA A 81 -9.67 -10.44 -14.42
N LEU A 82 -8.68 -9.67 -13.95
CA LEU A 82 -7.89 -8.77 -14.78
C LEU A 82 -6.65 -9.54 -15.24
N THR A 83 -6.84 -10.47 -16.18
CA THR A 83 -5.70 -11.01 -16.92
C THR A 83 -5.05 -9.87 -17.70
N PRO A 84 -3.72 -9.70 -17.64
CA PRO A 84 -3.06 -8.76 -18.52
C PRO A 84 -3.31 -9.23 -19.95
N THR A 85 -4.13 -8.50 -20.71
CA THR A 85 -3.96 -8.49 -22.15
C THR A 85 -2.52 -8.05 -22.38
N ALA A 86 -1.73 -8.96 -22.93
CA ALA A 86 -0.35 -8.75 -23.27
C ALA A 86 -0.24 -7.46 -24.10
N ASP A 87 0.39 -6.44 -23.54
CA ASP A 87 0.79 -5.28 -24.32
C ASP A 87 1.98 -5.67 -25.20
N SER A 88 1.67 -5.89 -26.49
CA SER A 88 2.27 -5.09 -27.56
C SER A 88 3.80 -5.06 -27.64
N SER A 89 4.46 -6.20 -27.89
CA SER A 89 5.78 -6.15 -28.57
C SER A 89 5.56 -5.80 -30.04
N SER A 90 5.87 -4.54 -30.34
CA SER A 90 5.92 -3.99 -31.67
C SER A 90 7.15 -4.53 -32.40
N GLU A 91 7.06 -5.69 -33.04
CA GLU A 91 8.02 -6.07 -34.07
C GLU A 91 7.60 -5.40 -35.38
N LYS A 92 8.26 -4.28 -35.67
CA LYS A 92 8.27 -3.71 -37.02
C LYS A 92 9.06 -4.68 -37.91
N GLU A 93 8.37 -5.59 -38.59
CA GLU A 93 8.92 -6.25 -39.77
C GLU A 93 8.99 -5.22 -40.91
N TRP A 94 10.21 -4.95 -41.36
CA TRP A 94 10.49 -4.23 -42.60
C TRP A 94 10.73 -5.27 -43.69
N VAL A 95 9.81 -5.37 -44.64
CA VAL A 95 10.02 -5.99 -45.96
C VAL A 95 9.44 -5.07 -47.03
#